data_AF-A0A849T8Z7-F1
#
_entry.id   AF-A0A849T8Z7-F1
#
_cell.length_a   1.000
_cell.length_b   1.000
_cell.length_c   1.000
_cell.angle_alpha   90.00
_cell.angle_beta   90.00
_cell.angle_gamma   90.00
#
_symmetry.space_group_name_H-M   'P 1'
#
loop_
_entity.id
_entity.type
_entity.pdbx_description
1 polymer ?
#
loop_
_entity_poly.entity_id
_entity_poly.type
_entity_poly.pdbx_seq_one_letter_code
_entity_poly.pdbx_strand_id
1 'polypeptide(L)'
;MRLNIENLKKYKQKLDIGFKDFVKYLETMPNKLALEVITNGFLEDPVYMTWVLKNLEGLESLFKLDKEDVLKVYKAFPNSTQIFLRALKNHKDEMDFVQNKLPSFISKQYLVDLENEKVTQAQQEDSRIKIIQILYQYREERIIPAREFFIPPLAVLDGSSQVHSPSGQLRQFYENGAVAILGGFSRKKKSGEWVSYFENGKTYSEGQYVDGLKEGVWCFYFSNGKIKTTGEFKEDLKVGEWKTFDESGKFAK
;
A
#
# COMPACT_ATOMS: atom_id res chain seq x y z
N MET A 1 7.23 -0.30 -17.05
CA MET A 1 5.95 0.42 -16.99
C MET A 1 6.15 1.54 -15.98
N ARG A 2 6.21 2.81 -16.42
CA ARG A 2 6.44 3.94 -15.51
C ARG A 2 5.26 4.00 -14.54
N LEU A 3 5.48 3.61 -13.29
CA LEU A 3 4.53 3.81 -12.19
C LEU A 3 4.56 5.30 -11.83
N ASN A 4 4.04 6.08 -12.78
CA ASN A 4 4.29 7.49 -12.91
C ASN A 4 3.31 8.24 -12.02
N ILE A 5 3.80 9.32 -11.44
CA ILE A 5 3.11 10.40 -10.71
C ILE A 5 1.70 10.73 -11.25
N GLU A 6 1.45 10.49 -12.53
CA GLU A 6 0.15 10.61 -13.21
C GLU A 6 -0.99 9.86 -12.51
N ASN A 7 -0.74 8.65 -11.97
CA ASN A 7 -1.79 7.91 -11.27
C ASN A 7 -2.23 8.65 -10.00
N LEU A 8 -1.29 9.07 -9.15
CA LEU A 8 -1.62 9.77 -7.90
C LEU A 8 -2.33 11.09 -8.16
N LYS A 9 -1.86 11.88 -9.15
CA LYS A 9 -2.50 13.13 -9.56
C LYS A 9 -3.93 12.91 -10.06
N LYS A 10 -4.16 11.86 -10.86
CA LYS A 10 -5.49 11.49 -11.37
C LYS A 10 -6.47 11.18 -10.23
N TYR A 11 -6.03 10.48 -9.19
CA TYR A 11 -6.87 10.19 -8.03
C TYR A 11 -7.15 11.46 -7.22
N LYS A 12 -6.14 12.28 -6.96
CA LYS A 12 -6.31 13.54 -6.21
C LYS A 12 -7.30 14.52 -6.83
N GLN A 13 -7.39 14.56 -8.16
CA GLN A 13 -8.39 15.38 -8.87
C GLN A 13 -9.85 15.06 -8.52
N LYS A 14 -10.11 13.84 -8.01
CA LYS A 14 -11.44 13.38 -7.60
C LYS A 14 -11.63 13.41 -6.08
N LEU A 15 -10.75 14.08 -5.34
CA LEU A 15 -10.83 14.27 -3.89
C LEU A 15 -11.09 12.95 -3.13
N ASP A 16 -12.16 12.89 -2.34
CA ASP A 16 -12.51 11.76 -1.48
C ASP A 16 -12.83 10.48 -2.27
N ILE A 17 -13.53 10.60 -3.39
CA ILE A 17 -13.83 9.48 -4.30
C ILE A 17 -12.53 8.91 -4.86
N GLY A 18 -11.65 9.79 -5.35
CA GLY A 18 -10.37 9.37 -5.89
C GLY A 18 -9.44 8.76 -4.84
N PHE A 19 -9.48 9.26 -3.61
CA PHE A 19 -8.75 8.66 -2.49
C PHE A 19 -9.21 7.22 -2.22
N LYS A 20 -10.52 6.99 -2.13
CA LYS A 20 -11.09 5.64 -1.96
C LYS A 20 -10.73 4.72 -3.13
N ASP A 21 -10.83 5.23 -4.36
CA ASP A 21 -10.44 4.48 -5.57
C ASP A 21 -8.96 4.10 -5.55
N PHE A 22 -8.09 4.98 -5.04
CA PHE A 22 -6.66 4.71 -4.96
C PHE A 22 -6.33 3.65 -3.91
N VAL A 23 -6.98 3.69 -2.74
CA VAL A 23 -6.87 2.64 -1.73
C VAL A 23 -7.33 1.29 -2.31
N LYS A 24 -8.51 1.25 -2.96
CA LYS A 24 -9.02 0.06 -3.67
C LYS A 24 -8.03 -0.45 -4.72
N TYR A 25 -7.46 0.44 -5.52
CA TYR A 25 -6.47 0.10 -6.55
C TYR A 25 -5.25 -0.60 -5.95
N LEU A 26 -4.72 -0.08 -4.84
CA LEU A 26 -3.58 -0.68 -4.14
C LEU A 26 -3.89 -2.06 -3.54
N GLU A 27 -5.08 -2.24 -2.96
CA GLU A 27 -5.46 -3.52 -2.34
C GLU A 27 -5.80 -4.63 -3.35
N THR A 28 -6.08 -4.27 -4.60
CA THR A 28 -6.52 -5.21 -5.64
C THR A 28 -5.47 -5.47 -6.72
N MET A 29 -4.26 -4.97 -6.53
CA MET A 29 -3.12 -5.21 -7.42
C MET A 29 -2.09 -6.15 -6.78
N PRO A 30 -1.18 -6.74 -7.57
CA PRO A 30 -0.10 -7.55 -7.01
C PRO A 30 0.75 -6.77 -6.00
N ASN A 31 1.05 -7.38 -4.87
CA ASN A 31 1.78 -6.84 -3.73
C ASN A 31 3.11 -6.18 -4.12
N LYS A 32 3.85 -6.80 -5.04
CA LYS A 32 5.12 -6.24 -5.53
C LYS A 32 4.90 -4.89 -6.22
N LEU A 33 3.85 -4.77 -7.02
CA LEU A 33 3.49 -3.52 -7.70
C LEU A 33 2.90 -2.51 -6.71
N ALA A 34 2.04 -2.94 -5.78
CA ALA A 34 1.51 -2.09 -4.72
C ALA A 34 2.64 -1.46 -3.89
N LEU A 35 3.64 -2.26 -3.52
CA LEU A 35 4.81 -1.78 -2.78
C LEU A 35 5.63 -0.75 -3.57
N GLU A 36 5.76 -0.93 -4.88
CA GLU A 36 6.43 0.04 -5.75
C GLU A 36 5.63 1.35 -5.84
N VAL A 37 4.31 1.27 -6.01
CA VAL A 37 3.41 2.44 -6.02
C VAL A 37 3.51 3.18 -4.69
N ILE A 38 3.44 2.48 -3.57
CA ILE A 38 3.54 3.06 -2.23
C ILE A 38 4.89 3.73 -2.06
N THR A 39 5.98 3.04 -2.42
CA THR A 39 7.34 3.58 -2.27
C THR A 39 7.51 4.86 -3.05
N ASN A 40 7.08 4.89 -4.31
CA ASN A 40 7.13 6.10 -5.12
C ASN A 40 6.16 7.18 -4.62
N GLY A 41 4.98 6.80 -4.12
CA GLY A 41 4.03 7.73 -3.53
C GLY A 41 4.63 8.49 -2.35
N PHE A 42 5.40 7.84 -1.48
CA PHE A 42 6.08 8.50 -0.36
C PHE A 42 7.16 9.50 -0.80
N LEU A 43 7.70 9.37 -2.02
CA LEU A 43 8.64 10.36 -2.58
C LEU A 43 7.94 11.59 -3.14
N GLU A 44 6.63 11.49 -3.37
CA GLU A 44 5.82 12.54 -3.97
C GLU A 44 4.97 13.26 -2.94
N ASP A 45 4.32 12.52 -2.05
CA ASP A 45 3.44 13.05 -1.01
C ASP A 45 3.36 12.10 0.20
N PRO A 46 4.34 12.16 1.12
CA PRO A 46 4.36 11.31 2.31
C PRO A 46 3.11 11.46 3.19
N VAL A 47 2.55 12.66 3.28
CA VAL A 47 1.37 12.94 4.12
C VAL A 47 0.14 12.23 3.55
N TYR A 48 -0.12 12.40 2.25
CA TYR A 48 -1.21 11.70 1.57
C TYR A 48 -1.04 10.18 1.68
N MET A 49 0.17 9.66 1.47
CA MET A 49 0.44 8.23 1.56
C MET A 49 0.27 7.68 2.98
N THR A 50 0.52 8.47 4.01
CA THR A 50 0.26 8.08 5.40
C THR A 50 -1.24 7.84 5.63
N TRP A 51 -2.09 8.70 5.08
CA TRP A 51 -3.54 8.51 5.09
C TRP A 51 -3.98 7.29 4.27
N VAL A 52 -3.36 7.04 3.12
CA VAL A 52 -3.60 5.82 2.34
C VAL A 52 -3.29 4.58 3.17
N LEU A 53 -2.11 4.53 3.83
CA LEU A 53 -1.72 3.39 4.66
C LEU A 53 -2.68 3.13 5.83
N LYS A 54 -3.21 4.18 6.48
CA LYS A 54 -4.25 4.06 7.53
C LYS A 54 -5.53 3.37 7.03
N ASN A 55 -5.75 3.37 5.72
CA ASN A 55 -6.90 2.76 5.06
C ASN A 55 -6.56 1.44 4.33
N LEU A 56 -5.34 0.91 4.42
CA LEU A 56 -5.05 -0.43 3.88
C LEU A 56 -5.41 -1.50 4.91
N GLU A 57 -6.35 -2.37 4.55
CA GLU A 57 -6.76 -3.56 5.31
C GLU A 57 -6.50 -4.84 4.53
N GLY A 58 -6.71 -4.83 3.22
CA GLY A 58 -6.63 -6.03 2.38
C GLY A 58 -7.53 -7.16 2.90
N LEU A 59 -6.95 -8.34 3.11
CA LEU A 59 -7.71 -9.53 3.55
C LEU A 59 -8.30 -9.37 4.96
N GLU A 60 -7.71 -8.54 5.83
CA GLU A 60 -8.22 -8.30 7.20
C GLU A 60 -9.67 -7.79 7.18
N SER A 61 -10.09 -7.16 6.08
CA SER A 61 -11.46 -6.70 5.89
C SER A 61 -12.49 -7.85 5.86
N LEU A 62 -12.09 -9.08 5.49
CA LEU A 62 -12.93 -10.28 5.54
C LEU A 62 -13.20 -10.71 7.00
N PHE A 63 -12.17 -10.66 7.87
CA PHE A 63 -12.26 -11.15 9.24
C PHE A 63 -13.19 -10.29 10.12
N LYS A 64 -13.39 -9.03 9.73
CA LYS A 64 -14.30 -8.09 10.39
C LYS A 64 -15.79 -8.37 10.14
N LEU A 65 -16.11 -9.15 9.10
CA LEU A 65 -17.50 -9.47 8.77
C LEU A 65 -18.11 -10.47 9.76
N ASP A 66 -19.43 -10.46 9.88
CA ASP A 66 -20.16 -11.50 10.60
C ASP A 66 -20.27 -12.80 9.78
N LYS A 67 -20.85 -13.84 10.38
CA LYS A 67 -21.00 -15.16 9.75
C LYS A 67 -21.86 -15.11 8.49
N GLU A 68 -22.90 -14.27 8.47
CA GLU A 68 -23.83 -14.20 7.36
C GLU A 68 -23.16 -13.54 6.15
N ASP A 69 -22.47 -12.44 6.36
CA ASP A 69 -21.76 -11.72 5.30
C ASP A 69 -20.55 -12.50 4.79
N VAL A 70 -19.81 -13.20 5.67
CA VAL A 70 -18.77 -14.13 5.24
C VAL A 70 -19.35 -15.21 4.32
N LEU A 71 -20.54 -15.74 4.63
CA LEU A 71 -21.19 -16.75 3.78
C LEU A 71 -21.61 -16.18 2.42
N LYS A 72 -22.05 -14.91 2.35
CA LYS A 72 -22.34 -14.24 1.07
C LYS A 72 -21.07 -14.16 0.20
N VAL A 73 -19.96 -13.68 0.77
CA VAL A 73 -18.67 -13.58 0.08
C VAL A 73 -18.17 -14.97 -0.34
N TYR A 74 -18.33 -15.98 0.52
CA TYR A 74 -17.99 -17.36 0.21
C TYR A 74 -18.73 -17.86 -1.03
N LYS A 75 -20.05 -17.64 -1.10
CA LYS A 75 -20.90 -18.08 -2.21
C LYS A 75 -20.68 -17.32 -3.53
N ALA A 76 -19.93 -16.22 -3.51
CA ALA A 76 -19.59 -15.45 -4.71
C ALA A 76 -18.73 -16.23 -5.71
N PHE A 77 -18.08 -17.32 -5.26
CA PHE A 77 -17.14 -18.09 -6.05
C PHE A 77 -17.70 -19.48 -6.40
N PRO A 78 -17.46 -20.00 -7.62
CA PRO A 78 -17.80 -21.38 -7.94
C PRO A 78 -16.88 -22.41 -7.25
N ASN A 79 -15.67 -22.01 -6.87
CA ASN A 79 -14.65 -22.83 -6.21
C ASN A 79 -14.24 -22.25 -4.85
N SER A 80 -15.23 -21.83 -4.06
CA SER A 80 -15.07 -21.09 -2.80
C SER A 80 -14.09 -21.72 -1.82
N THR A 81 -14.18 -23.03 -1.58
CA THR A 81 -13.32 -23.72 -0.62
C THR A 81 -11.85 -23.51 -0.96
N GLN A 82 -11.50 -23.65 -2.25
CA GLN A 82 -10.12 -23.54 -2.71
C GLN A 82 -9.60 -22.09 -2.62
N ILE A 83 -10.44 -21.11 -2.97
CA ILE A 83 -10.08 -19.69 -2.89
C ILE A 83 -9.86 -19.29 -1.43
N PHE A 84 -10.79 -19.64 -0.54
CA PHE A 84 -10.67 -19.33 0.89
C PHE A 84 -9.48 -20.07 1.51
N LEU A 85 -9.25 -21.33 1.17
CA LEU A 85 -8.08 -22.09 1.63
C LEU A 85 -6.79 -21.38 1.24
N ARG A 86 -6.60 -21.09 -0.05
CA ARG A 86 -5.39 -20.43 -0.54
C ARG A 86 -5.18 -19.06 0.11
N ALA A 87 -6.24 -18.28 0.27
CA ALA A 87 -6.17 -16.94 0.84
C ALA A 87 -5.82 -16.94 2.34
N LEU A 88 -6.44 -17.85 3.12
CA LEU A 88 -6.34 -17.91 4.57
C LEU A 88 -5.12 -18.71 5.06
N LYS A 89 -4.57 -19.63 4.26
CA LYS A 89 -3.48 -20.52 4.70
C LYS A 89 -2.29 -19.75 5.31
N ASN A 90 -1.88 -20.17 6.51
CA ASN A 90 -0.85 -19.55 7.35
C ASN A 90 -1.19 -18.14 7.86
N HIS A 91 -2.43 -17.68 7.75
CA HIS A 91 -2.87 -16.46 8.42
C HIS A 91 -2.96 -16.72 9.93
N LYS A 92 -2.56 -15.74 10.75
CA LYS A 92 -2.59 -15.85 12.21
C LYS A 92 -3.97 -16.23 12.77
N ASP A 93 -5.03 -15.77 12.10
CA ASP A 93 -6.43 -15.99 12.48
C ASP A 93 -7.13 -17.06 11.63
N GLU A 94 -6.39 -17.85 10.84
CA GLU A 94 -6.96 -18.86 9.93
C GLU A 94 -7.91 -19.82 10.65
N MET A 95 -7.42 -20.47 11.72
CA MET A 95 -8.19 -21.50 12.42
C MET A 95 -9.39 -20.93 13.16
N ASP A 96 -9.23 -19.76 13.79
CA ASP A 96 -10.33 -19.04 14.45
C ASP A 96 -11.40 -18.68 13.42
N PHE A 97 -11.01 -18.09 12.29
CA PHE A 97 -11.95 -17.73 11.23
C PHE A 97 -12.68 -18.96 10.67
N VAL A 98 -11.95 -20.03 10.37
CA VAL A 98 -12.56 -21.25 9.82
C VAL A 98 -13.56 -21.84 10.82
N GLN A 99 -13.22 -21.94 12.10
CA GLN A 99 -14.11 -22.53 13.10
C GLN A 99 -15.30 -21.63 13.47
N ASN A 100 -15.08 -20.31 13.54
CA ASN A 100 -16.01 -19.37 14.13
C ASN A 100 -16.72 -18.46 13.13
N LYS A 101 -16.29 -18.39 11.86
CA LYS A 101 -16.94 -17.55 10.82
C LYS A 101 -17.56 -18.38 9.69
N LEU A 102 -17.07 -19.59 9.42
CA LEU A 102 -17.64 -20.46 8.39
C LEU A 102 -18.68 -21.43 8.98
N PRO A 103 -19.72 -21.81 8.19
CA PRO A 103 -20.59 -22.93 8.53
C PRO A 103 -19.82 -24.23 8.78
N SER A 104 -20.35 -25.08 9.67
CA SER A 104 -19.66 -26.30 10.12
C SER A 104 -19.31 -27.27 8.99
N PHE A 105 -20.18 -27.44 7.99
CA PHE A 105 -19.91 -28.30 6.84
C PHE A 105 -18.77 -27.77 5.96
N ILE A 106 -18.70 -26.45 5.77
CA ILE A 106 -17.61 -25.79 5.02
C ILE A 106 -16.30 -25.93 5.79
N SER A 107 -16.36 -25.68 7.10
CA SER A 107 -15.19 -25.78 7.99
C SER A 107 -14.57 -27.17 7.96
N LYS A 108 -15.41 -28.22 7.99
CA LYS A 108 -14.94 -29.61 7.87
C LYS A 108 -14.26 -29.87 6.52
N GLN A 109 -14.89 -29.45 5.41
CA GLN A 109 -14.29 -29.62 4.09
C GLN A 109 -12.95 -28.89 3.96
N TYR A 110 -12.89 -27.64 4.46
CA TYR A 110 -11.67 -26.85 4.49
C TYR A 110 -10.53 -27.59 5.18
N LEU A 111 -10.78 -28.15 6.37
CA LEU A 111 -9.75 -28.84 7.16
C LEU A 111 -9.24 -30.10 6.46
N VAL A 112 -10.11 -30.84 5.77
CA VAL A 112 -9.72 -32.01 4.96
C VAL A 112 -8.81 -31.59 3.80
N ASP A 113 -9.16 -30.51 3.11
CA ASP A 113 -8.38 -30.02 1.96
C ASP A 113 -7.02 -29.42 2.41
N LEU A 114 -6.98 -28.83 3.61
CA LEU A 114 -5.79 -28.16 4.16
C LEU A 114 -4.59 -29.10 4.32
N GLU A 115 -4.84 -30.35 4.73
CA GLU A 115 -3.81 -31.39 4.95
C GLU A 115 -3.04 -31.75 3.67
N ASN A 116 -3.67 -31.60 2.51
CA ASN A 116 -3.15 -32.11 1.24
C ASN A 116 -2.72 -31.00 0.26
N GLU A 117 -3.17 -29.76 0.45
CA GLU A 117 -2.93 -28.68 -0.51
C GLU A 117 -1.58 -27.99 -0.30
N LYS A 118 -0.73 -28.00 -1.33
CA LYS A 118 0.46 -27.12 -1.40
C LYS A 118 0.07 -25.81 -2.09
N VAL A 119 0.10 -24.71 -1.33
CA VAL A 119 -0.27 -23.38 -1.84
C VAL A 119 0.99 -22.56 -2.13
N THR A 120 1.16 -22.10 -3.36
CA THR A 120 2.24 -21.16 -3.71
C THR A 120 1.88 -19.73 -3.29
N GLN A 121 2.89 -18.87 -3.13
CA GLN A 121 2.66 -17.45 -2.83
C GLN A 121 1.79 -16.77 -3.89
N ALA A 122 1.99 -17.09 -5.17
CA ALA A 122 1.20 -16.54 -6.27
C ALA A 122 -0.27 -16.96 -6.19
N GLN A 123 -0.56 -18.23 -5.87
CA GLN A 123 -1.93 -18.72 -5.69
C GLN A 123 -2.62 -18.07 -4.48
N GLN A 124 -1.88 -17.90 -3.38
CA GLN A 124 -2.37 -17.23 -2.18
C GLN A 124 -2.71 -15.76 -2.48
N GLU A 125 -1.79 -15.04 -3.12
CA GLU A 125 -1.98 -13.65 -3.51
C GLU A 125 -3.18 -13.47 -4.46
N ASP A 126 -3.26 -14.27 -5.52
CA ASP A 126 -4.41 -14.27 -6.45
C ASP A 126 -5.74 -14.48 -5.72
N SER A 127 -5.79 -15.44 -4.80
CA SER A 127 -7.01 -15.73 -4.04
C SER A 127 -7.38 -14.59 -3.08
N ARG A 128 -6.40 -13.94 -2.45
CA ARG A 128 -6.63 -12.76 -1.60
C ARG A 128 -7.18 -11.60 -2.41
N ILE A 129 -6.57 -11.30 -3.57
CA ILE A 129 -7.04 -10.23 -4.46
C ILE A 129 -8.48 -10.49 -4.90
N LYS A 130 -8.82 -11.72 -5.29
CA LYS A 130 -10.20 -12.11 -5.66
C LYS A 130 -11.20 -11.85 -4.53
N ILE A 131 -10.87 -12.25 -3.31
CA ILE A 131 -11.72 -11.98 -2.14
C ILE A 131 -11.88 -10.48 -1.93
N ILE A 132 -10.80 -9.70 -1.95
CA ILE A 132 -10.84 -8.24 -1.78
C ILE A 132 -11.70 -7.58 -2.86
N GLN A 133 -11.60 -8.02 -4.11
CA GLN A 133 -12.43 -7.52 -5.22
C GLN A 133 -13.92 -7.76 -4.96
N ILE A 134 -14.31 -8.96 -4.51
CA ILE A 134 -15.69 -9.27 -4.13
C ILE A 134 -16.14 -8.42 -2.94
N LEU A 135 -15.29 -8.21 -1.93
CA LEU A 135 -15.62 -7.34 -0.80
C LEU A 135 -15.93 -5.92 -1.26
N TYR A 136 -15.15 -5.35 -2.17
CA TYR A 136 -15.45 -4.03 -2.74
C TYR A 136 -16.75 -4.02 -3.54
N GLN A 137 -16.93 -4.99 -4.43
CA GLN A 137 -18.14 -5.10 -5.24
C GLN A 137 -19.39 -5.20 -4.36
N TYR A 138 -19.39 -6.09 -3.37
CA TYR A 138 -20.54 -6.31 -2.50
C TYR A 138 -20.85 -5.12 -1.60
N ARG A 139 -19.86 -4.30 -1.26
CA ARG A 139 -20.08 -3.03 -0.54
C ARG A 139 -20.74 -1.99 -1.43
N GLU A 140 -20.30 -1.89 -2.69
CA GLU A 140 -20.91 -1.00 -3.70
C GLU A 140 -22.36 -1.41 -3.99
N GLU A 141 -22.62 -2.71 -4.09
CA GLU A 141 -23.96 -3.30 -4.29
C GLU A 141 -24.80 -3.37 -3.01
N ARG A 142 -24.24 -2.98 -1.85
CA ARG A 142 -24.89 -3.03 -0.52
C ARG A 142 -25.33 -4.44 -0.08
N ILE A 143 -24.67 -5.48 -0.57
CA ILE A 143 -24.86 -6.88 -0.17
C ILE A 143 -24.25 -7.14 1.21
N ILE A 144 -23.13 -6.48 1.50
CA ILE A 144 -22.47 -6.46 2.82
C ILE A 144 -22.32 -5.00 3.30
N PRO A 145 -22.13 -4.76 4.62
CA PRO A 145 -21.98 -3.43 5.17
C PRO A 145 -20.86 -2.63 4.53
N ALA A 146 -21.12 -1.35 4.32
CA ALA A 146 -20.13 -0.39 3.85
C ALA A 146 -18.93 -0.34 4.81
N ARG A 147 -17.75 -0.09 4.25
CA ARG A 147 -16.54 0.13 5.01
C ARG A 147 -16.37 1.63 5.31
N GLU A 148 -15.99 1.95 6.53
CA GLU A 148 -15.58 3.30 6.91
C GLU A 148 -14.16 3.58 6.42
N PHE A 149 -13.97 4.75 5.80
CA PHE A 149 -12.67 5.24 5.39
C PHE A 149 -12.29 6.44 6.28
N PHE A 150 -11.04 6.43 6.74
CA PHE A 150 -10.43 7.60 7.37
C PHE A 150 -10.03 8.59 6.27
N ILE A 151 -10.93 9.51 5.95
CA ILE A 151 -10.73 10.50 4.88
C ILE A 151 -9.84 11.64 5.40
N PRO A 152 -8.73 11.96 4.71
CA PRO A 152 -7.88 13.09 5.10
C PRO A 152 -8.56 14.45 4.97
N PRO A 153 -8.04 15.49 5.64
CA PRO A 153 -8.44 16.87 5.39
C PRO A 153 -8.31 17.26 3.91
N LEU A 154 -9.16 18.19 3.46
CA LEU A 154 -9.19 18.64 2.06
C LEU A 154 -7.81 19.09 1.56
N ALA A 155 -7.02 19.76 2.40
CA ALA A 155 -5.69 20.25 2.04
C ALA A 155 -4.68 19.13 1.68
N VAL A 156 -4.89 17.93 2.24
CA VAL A 156 -4.10 16.75 1.89
C VAL A 156 -4.60 16.14 0.58
N LEU A 157 -5.92 16.10 0.39
CA LEU A 157 -6.56 15.57 -0.83
C LEU A 157 -6.20 16.39 -2.07
N ASP A 158 -6.30 17.72 -2.00
CA ASP A 158 -6.03 18.63 -3.12
C ASP A 158 -4.53 19.00 -3.27
N GLY A 159 -3.71 18.62 -2.28
CA GLY A 159 -2.27 18.88 -2.26
C GLY A 159 -1.86 20.27 -1.76
N SER A 160 -2.80 21.11 -1.32
CA SER A 160 -2.52 22.45 -0.77
C SER A 160 -1.82 22.43 0.60
N SER A 161 -1.68 21.25 1.23
CA SER A 161 -0.83 21.02 2.40
C SER A 161 0.67 21.20 2.13
N GLN A 162 1.06 21.24 0.86
CA GLN A 162 2.45 21.48 0.44
C GLN A 162 2.77 22.98 0.41
N VAL A 163 3.81 23.38 1.14
CA VAL A 163 4.24 24.77 1.27
C VAL A 163 5.45 25.02 0.38
N HIS A 164 5.33 25.97 -0.54
CA HIS A 164 6.43 26.41 -1.41
C HIS A 164 6.95 27.78 -0.99
N SER A 165 8.25 27.87 -0.73
CA SER A 165 8.93 29.16 -0.50
C SER A 165 9.14 29.92 -1.83
N PRO A 166 9.30 31.26 -1.79
CA PRO A 166 9.62 32.06 -2.97
C PRO A 166 10.90 31.63 -3.70
N SER A 167 11.85 31.02 -2.99
CA SER A 167 13.10 30.48 -3.56
C SER A 167 12.95 29.10 -4.22
N GLY A 168 11.74 28.56 -4.27
CA GLY A 168 11.46 27.26 -4.91
C GLY A 168 11.70 26.04 -4.03
N GLN A 169 11.94 26.22 -2.72
CA GLN A 169 11.96 25.08 -1.78
C GLN A 169 10.53 24.64 -1.45
N LEU A 170 10.28 23.34 -1.52
CA LEU A 170 9.10 22.66 -1.03
C LEU A 170 9.34 22.17 0.40
N ARG A 171 8.33 22.36 1.25
CA ARG A 171 8.18 21.71 2.55
C ARG A 171 6.77 21.19 2.71
N GLN A 172 6.62 20.02 3.31
CA GLN A 172 5.32 19.50 3.75
C GLN A 172 5.46 19.06 5.20
N PHE A 173 4.37 19.17 5.96
CA PHE A 173 4.32 18.78 7.36
C PHE A 173 3.22 17.75 7.59
N TYR A 174 3.49 16.81 8.49
CA TYR A 174 2.50 15.94 9.07
C TYR A 174 1.56 16.71 10.01
N GLU A 175 0.46 16.09 10.42
CA GLU A 175 -0.53 16.72 11.32
C GLU A 175 0.06 17.03 12.70
N ASN A 176 1.05 16.25 13.14
CA ASN A 176 1.80 16.49 14.37
C ASN A 176 2.84 17.62 14.25
N GLY A 177 2.95 18.26 13.09
CA GLY A 177 3.93 19.32 12.80
C GLY A 177 5.32 18.83 12.42
N ALA A 178 5.57 17.52 12.40
CA ALA A 178 6.83 16.97 11.92
C ALA A 178 7.00 17.23 10.42
N VAL A 179 8.23 17.48 9.99
CA VAL A 179 8.55 17.65 8.56
C VAL A 179 8.34 16.31 7.86
N ALA A 180 7.60 16.33 6.75
CA ALA A 180 7.32 15.16 5.93
C ALA A 180 8.23 15.08 4.70
N ILE A 181 8.48 16.21 4.03
CA ILE A 181 9.36 16.29 2.87
C ILE A 181 10.05 17.64 2.78
N LEU A 182 11.29 17.63 2.28
CA LEU A 182 12.09 18.80 1.94
C LEU A 182 12.71 18.57 0.55
N GLY A 183 12.68 19.60 -0.29
CA GLY A 183 13.30 19.54 -1.61
C GLY A 183 13.24 20.86 -2.37
N GLY A 184 14.02 20.97 -3.43
CA GLY A 184 14.07 22.16 -4.29
C GLY A 184 13.43 21.95 -5.65
N PHE A 185 12.96 23.04 -6.25
CA PHE A 185 12.56 23.11 -7.64
C PHE A 185 13.45 24.07 -8.42
N SER A 186 13.88 23.64 -9.62
CA SER A 186 14.52 24.49 -10.63
C SER A 186 13.71 24.38 -11.92
N ARG A 187 13.36 25.52 -12.53
CA ARG A 187 12.53 25.59 -13.76
C ARG A 187 11.25 24.71 -13.69
N LYS A 188 10.57 24.71 -12.53
CA LYS A 188 9.36 23.92 -12.23
C LYS A 188 9.58 22.39 -12.19
N LYS A 189 10.82 21.92 -12.12
CA LYS A 189 11.18 20.50 -11.97
C LYS A 189 11.92 20.26 -10.65
N LYS A 190 11.76 19.09 -10.04
CA LYS A 190 12.52 18.71 -8.84
C LYS A 190 14.02 18.81 -9.13
N SER A 191 14.78 19.39 -8.22
CA SER A 191 16.21 19.59 -8.37
C SER A 191 16.93 19.63 -7.02
N GLY A 192 18.15 19.11 -6.99
CA GLY A 192 19.01 19.08 -5.81
C GLY A 192 18.62 17.97 -4.84
N GLU A 193 18.97 18.17 -3.57
CA GLU A 193 18.73 17.17 -2.53
C GLU A 193 17.25 17.11 -2.16
N TRP A 194 16.76 15.89 -2.02
CA TRP A 194 15.40 15.61 -1.58
C TRP A 194 15.45 14.64 -0.41
N VAL A 195 14.75 14.99 0.65
CA VAL A 195 14.65 14.17 1.85
C VAL A 195 13.18 14.06 2.23
N SER A 196 12.72 12.84 2.45
CA SER A 196 11.41 12.57 3.06
C SER A 196 11.60 11.87 4.38
N TYR A 197 10.64 12.04 5.27
CA TYR A 197 10.69 11.56 6.65
C TYR A 197 9.47 10.70 6.94
N PHE A 198 9.57 9.84 7.95
CA PHE A 198 8.44 9.21 8.62
C PHE A 198 7.78 10.21 9.57
N GLU A 199 6.54 9.92 10.00
CA GLU A 199 5.80 10.73 10.98
C GLU A 199 6.52 10.84 12.35
N ASN A 200 7.43 9.91 12.65
CA ASN A 200 8.30 9.96 13.84
C ASN A 200 9.56 10.83 13.67
N GLY A 201 9.70 11.52 12.54
CA GLY A 201 10.82 12.43 12.22
C GLY A 201 12.10 11.75 11.72
N LYS A 202 12.16 10.42 11.64
CA LYS A 202 13.30 9.72 11.04
C LYS A 202 13.23 9.77 9.52
N THR A 203 14.37 9.78 8.84
CA THR A 203 14.43 9.75 7.37
C THR A 203 13.71 8.52 6.82
N TYR A 204 12.84 8.70 5.84
CA TYR A 204 12.25 7.64 5.02
C TYR A 204 13.10 7.42 3.77
N SER A 205 13.49 8.49 3.09
CA SER A 205 14.36 8.43 1.92
C SER A 205 15.17 9.69 1.76
N GLU A 206 16.31 9.57 1.08
CA GLU A 206 17.09 10.71 0.61
C GLU A 206 17.79 10.40 -0.71
N GLY A 207 18.04 11.43 -1.51
CA GLY A 207 18.74 11.34 -2.78
C GLY A 207 18.72 12.65 -3.56
N GLN A 208 19.17 12.60 -4.81
CA GLN A 208 19.24 13.78 -5.68
C GLN A 208 18.23 13.69 -6.82
N TYR A 209 17.72 14.85 -7.21
CA TYR A 209 16.99 15.04 -8.46
C TYR A 209 17.77 15.96 -9.42
N VAL A 210 17.82 15.59 -10.69
CA VAL A 210 18.32 16.40 -11.80
C VAL A 210 17.23 16.46 -12.87
N ASP A 211 16.83 17.68 -13.24
CA ASP A 211 15.75 17.92 -14.23
C ASP A 211 14.47 17.12 -13.98
N GLY A 212 14.10 16.95 -12.71
CA GLY A 212 12.89 16.25 -12.28
C GLY A 212 13.02 14.74 -12.19
N LEU A 213 14.18 14.16 -12.49
CA LEU A 213 14.44 12.72 -12.46
C LEU A 213 15.41 12.38 -11.32
N LYS A 214 15.25 11.20 -10.70
CA LYS A 214 16.19 10.70 -9.69
C LYS A 214 17.54 10.45 -10.34
N GLU A 215 18.59 10.93 -9.69
CA GLU A 215 19.98 10.80 -10.12
C GLU A 215 20.86 10.45 -8.92
N GLY A 216 21.93 9.68 -9.16
CA GLY A 216 22.93 9.32 -8.15
C GLY A 216 22.41 8.35 -7.09
N VAL A 217 23.09 8.34 -5.94
CA VAL A 217 22.78 7.41 -4.83
C VAL A 217 21.48 7.81 -4.15
N TRP A 218 20.62 6.82 -3.97
CA TRP A 218 19.39 6.92 -3.20
C TRP A 218 19.41 5.94 -2.04
N CYS A 219 18.96 6.42 -0.89
CA CYS A 219 18.82 5.61 0.32
C CYS A 219 17.36 5.63 0.76
N PHE A 220 16.86 4.47 1.17
CA PHE A 220 15.56 4.29 1.79
C PHE A 220 15.74 3.58 3.11
N TYR A 221 14.95 3.96 4.10
CA TYR A 221 15.14 3.58 5.49
C TYR A 221 13.89 2.88 6.03
N PHE A 222 14.07 2.08 7.09
CA PHE A 222 12.98 1.61 7.94
C PHE A 222 12.58 2.70 8.94
N SER A 223 11.39 2.59 9.52
CA SER A 223 10.92 3.51 10.57
C SER A 223 11.80 3.50 11.82
N ASN A 224 12.65 2.48 11.99
CA ASN A 224 13.66 2.42 13.04
C ASN A 224 14.93 3.23 12.72
N GLY A 225 15.11 3.71 11.48
CA GLY A 225 16.24 4.50 11.00
C GLY A 225 17.35 3.71 10.31
N LYS A 226 17.26 2.38 10.25
CA LYS A 226 18.22 1.54 9.51
C LYS A 226 17.96 1.61 8.02
N ILE A 227 19.00 1.45 7.21
CA ILE A 227 18.87 1.35 5.75
C ILE A 227 18.04 0.13 5.41
N LYS A 228 16.99 0.34 4.62
CA LYS A 228 16.15 -0.69 4.02
C LYS A 228 16.65 -1.06 2.62
N THR A 229 16.89 -0.06 1.77
CA THR A 229 17.49 -0.30 0.46
C THR A 229 18.32 0.89 0.02
N THR A 230 19.39 0.63 -0.71
CA THR A 230 20.24 1.67 -1.30
C THR A 230 20.78 1.22 -2.65
N GLY A 231 20.93 2.18 -3.56
CA GLY A 231 21.45 1.94 -4.90
C GLY A 231 21.49 3.23 -5.70
N GLU A 232 21.90 3.12 -6.96
CA GLU A 232 22.04 4.28 -7.84
C GLU A 232 20.86 4.39 -8.81
N PHE A 233 20.42 5.62 -9.04
CA PHE A 233 19.51 5.98 -10.11
C PHE A 233 20.25 6.79 -11.18
N LYS A 234 19.87 6.57 -12.43
CA LYS A 234 20.21 7.43 -13.55
C LYS A 234 18.95 7.69 -14.36
N GLU A 235 18.51 8.93 -14.41
CA GLU A 235 17.27 9.33 -15.11
C GLU A 235 16.04 8.48 -14.68
N ASP A 236 15.81 8.35 -13.36
CA ASP A 236 14.79 7.48 -12.73
C ASP A 236 14.98 5.96 -12.91
N LEU A 237 15.97 5.52 -13.67
CA LEU A 237 16.27 4.10 -13.85
C LEU A 237 17.22 3.61 -12.77
N LYS A 238 16.84 2.51 -12.09
CA LYS A 238 17.74 1.80 -11.19
C LYS A 238 18.94 1.27 -11.99
N VAL A 239 20.14 1.70 -11.61
CA VAL A 239 21.40 1.24 -12.21
C VAL A 239 22.30 0.67 -11.12
N GLY A 240 23.25 -0.18 -11.53
CA GLY A 240 24.18 -0.84 -10.61
C GLY A 240 23.51 -1.85 -9.67
N GLU A 241 24.23 -2.22 -8.62
CA GLU A 241 23.75 -3.15 -7.61
C GLU A 241 22.88 -2.42 -6.57
N TRP A 242 21.69 -2.96 -6.33
CA TRP A 242 20.80 -2.52 -5.26
C TRP A 242 20.96 -3.44 -4.06
N LYS A 243 21.25 -2.86 -2.90
CA LYS A 243 21.39 -3.59 -1.64
C LYS A 243 20.12 -3.43 -0.84
N THR A 244 19.49 -4.54 -0.48
CA THR A 244 18.30 -4.56 0.39
C THR A 244 18.64 -5.24 1.70
N PHE A 245 18.12 -4.70 2.79
CA PHE A 245 18.33 -5.19 4.15
C PHE A 245 16.98 -5.41 4.82
N ASP A 246 16.93 -6.32 5.78
CA ASP A 246 15.80 -6.46 6.71
C ASP A 246 15.93 -5.48 7.89
N GLU A 247 14.91 -5.45 8.76
CA GLU A 247 14.90 -4.56 9.94
C GLU A 247 16.01 -4.88 10.96
N SER A 248 16.59 -6.08 10.91
CA SER A 248 17.75 -6.45 11.72
C SER A 248 19.04 -5.83 11.17
N GLY A 249 19.06 -5.49 9.88
CA GLY A 249 20.22 -5.00 9.14
C GLY A 249 20.93 -6.10 8.35
N LYS A 250 20.33 -7.29 8.24
CA LYS A 250 20.88 -8.41 7.48
C LYS A 250 20.50 -8.26 6.01
N PHE A 251 21.44 -8.59 5.13
CA PHE A 251 21.22 -8.55 3.68
C PHE A 251 20.06 -9.47 3.29
N ALA A 252 19.04 -8.89 2.66
CA ALA A 252 17.90 -9.58 2.08
C ALA A 252 18.11 -9.61 0.56
N LYS A 253 18.23 -10.81 0.00
CA LYS A 253 18.47 -11.04 -1.43
C LYS A 253 17.20 -10.83 -2.24
#